data_AF-A0A2D6MTQ9-F1
#
_entry.id   AF-A0A2D6MTQ9-F1
#
_cell.length_a   1.000
_cell.length_b   1.000
_cell.length_c   1.000
_cell.angle_alpha   90.00
_cell.angle_beta   90.00
_cell.angle_gamma   90.00
#
_symmetry.space_group_name_H-M   'P 1'
#
loop_
_entity.id
_entity.type
_entity.pdbx_description
1 polymer ?
#
loop_
_entity_poly.entity_id
_entity_poly.type
_entity_poly.pdbx_seq_one_letter_code
_entity_poly.pdbx_strand_id
1 'polypeptide(L)'
;MTGQGVQIELILTTSPLERVEGDIAVAGFFSDERPLRGGAARADWRLCGGLSRRIESGDLSGKSGEALLIACGRALWSPRLLLLGLGDRHVFDPLRVADETREALDRCRKLRCERVALAPLGIAADDVPRHAAALVAGIRDAWRDAERPMSLHLCVPRPEVSGVRRAFEDAARAAGAGELAVSVPDPAVDSP
;
A
#
# COMPACT_ATOMS: atom_id res chain seq x y z
N MET A 1 -33.68 2.84 2.80
CA MET A 1 -32.57 3.65 3.32
C MET A 1 -31.39 3.42 2.40
N THR A 2 -31.16 4.35 1.48
CA THR A 2 -30.05 4.31 0.52
C THR A 2 -28.76 4.37 1.34
N GLY A 3 -28.04 3.24 1.44
CA GLY A 3 -26.75 3.19 2.11
C GLY A 3 -25.78 4.09 1.36
N GLN A 4 -25.53 5.28 1.90
CA GLN A 4 -24.42 6.11 1.46
C GLN A 4 -23.15 5.32 1.82
N GLY A 5 -22.53 4.71 0.81
CA GLY A 5 -21.26 4.02 0.97
C GLY A 5 -20.23 4.96 1.61
N VAL A 6 -19.37 4.41 2.45
CA VAL A 6 -18.28 5.17 3.05
C VAL A 6 -17.40 5.76 1.95
N GLN A 7 -17.06 7.05 2.08
CA GLN A 7 -16.14 7.71 1.17
C GLN A 7 -14.74 7.13 1.32
N ILE A 8 -14.15 6.68 0.20
CA ILE A 8 -12.78 6.21 0.13
C ILE A 8 -11.99 7.23 -0.69
N GLU A 9 -11.00 7.86 -0.08
CA GLU A 9 -10.09 8.76 -0.78
C GLU A 9 -8.79 8.03 -1.15
N LEU A 10 -8.53 7.87 -2.45
CA LEU A 10 -7.25 7.39 -2.96
C LEU A 10 -6.38 8.57 -3.38
N ILE A 11 -5.31 8.79 -2.63
CA ILE A 11 -4.38 9.90 -2.80
C ILE A 11 -3.10 9.34 -3.45
N LEU A 12 -2.80 9.75 -4.68
CA LEU A 12 -1.55 9.38 -5.34
C LEU A 12 -0.43 10.31 -4.91
N THR A 13 0.55 9.81 -4.16
CA THR A 13 1.67 10.61 -3.66
C THR A 13 2.99 10.26 -4.32
N THR A 14 3.79 11.28 -4.61
CA THR A 14 5.17 11.11 -5.09
C THR A 14 6.19 11.00 -3.97
N SER A 15 5.75 11.21 -2.72
CA SER A 15 6.57 10.99 -1.54
C SER A 15 6.90 9.50 -1.39
N PRO A 16 8.16 9.16 -1.07
CA PRO A 16 8.51 7.79 -0.76
C PRO A 16 7.85 7.35 0.57
N LEU A 17 7.59 6.06 0.72
CA LEU A 17 6.80 5.48 1.83
C LEU A 17 7.18 6.02 3.22
N GLU A 18 8.47 6.17 3.50
CA GLU A 18 8.99 6.64 4.79
C GLU A 18 8.69 8.12 5.10
N ARG A 19 8.24 8.88 4.10
CA ARG A 19 7.83 10.30 4.18
C ARG A 19 6.33 10.50 3.92
N VAL A 20 5.51 9.46 4.06
CA VAL A 20 4.06 9.59 3.96
C VAL A 20 3.47 9.58 5.36
N GLU A 21 2.77 10.66 5.70
CA GLU A 21 1.99 10.74 6.94
C GLU A 21 0.79 9.82 6.88
N GLY A 22 0.45 9.21 8.02
CA GLY A 22 -0.65 8.27 8.14
C GLY A 22 -0.63 7.59 9.49
N ASP A 23 -1.63 6.76 9.74
CA ASP A 23 -1.71 5.98 10.96
C ASP A 23 -0.82 4.73 10.88
N ILE A 24 -0.52 4.28 9.65
CA ILE A 24 0.28 3.10 9.35
C ILE A 24 0.85 3.16 7.92
N ALA A 25 2.11 2.74 7.78
CA ALA A 25 2.74 2.45 6.49
C ALA A 25 2.67 0.96 6.20
N VAL A 26 2.50 0.61 4.93
CA VAL A 26 2.35 -0.77 4.45
C VAL A 26 3.35 -1.02 3.32
N ALA A 27 4.08 -2.12 3.44
CA ALA A 27 4.96 -2.63 2.39
C ALA A 27 4.91 -4.16 2.37
N GLY A 28 5.42 -4.76 1.30
CA GLY A 28 5.59 -6.20 1.22
C GLY A 28 6.90 -6.59 0.53
N PHE A 29 7.30 -7.83 0.72
CA PHE A 29 8.49 -8.42 0.10
C PHE A 29 8.24 -9.90 -0.22
N PHE A 30 8.90 -10.40 -1.26
CA PHE A 30 8.80 -11.81 -1.65
C PHE A 30 9.76 -12.70 -0.87
N SER A 31 9.45 -13.98 -0.84
CA SER A 31 10.25 -15.00 -0.14
C SER A 31 11.66 -15.15 -0.70
N ASP A 32 11.82 -14.97 -2.01
CA ASP A 32 13.08 -15.01 -2.76
C ASP A 32 13.77 -13.64 -2.85
N GLU A 33 13.17 -12.57 -2.30
CA GLU A 33 13.67 -11.21 -2.46
C GLU A 33 14.80 -10.89 -1.48
N ARG A 34 16.05 -11.06 -1.93
CA ARG A 34 17.26 -10.54 -1.26
C ARG A 34 18.13 -9.77 -2.28
N PRO A 35 18.53 -8.51 -2.01
CA PRO A 35 18.10 -7.63 -0.91
C PRO A 35 16.62 -7.20 -1.06
N LEU A 36 16.03 -6.66 0.01
CA LEU A 36 14.71 -6.02 -0.01
C LEU A 36 14.65 -4.94 -1.11
N ARG A 37 13.45 -4.74 -1.68
CA ARG A 37 13.19 -3.73 -2.72
C ARG A 37 12.04 -2.79 -2.34
N GLY A 38 11.87 -1.72 -3.13
CA GLY A 38 10.73 -0.82 -3.04
C GLY A 38 10.51 -0.20 -1.65
N GLY A 39 9.25 -0.21 -1.19
CA GLY A 39 8.88 0.33 0.11
C GLY A 39 9.53 -0.38 1.29
N ALA A 40 9.69 -1.71 1.21
CA ALA A 40 10.34 -2.50 2.26
C ALA A 40 11.82 -2.12 2.42
N ALA A 41 12.55 -1.94 1.32
CA ALA A 41 13.94 -1.47 1.35
C ALA A 41 14.10 -0.09 1.98
N ARG A 42 13.22 0.86 1.62
CA ARG A 42 13.28 2.23 2.17
C ARG A 42 12.95 2.25 3.66
N ALA A 43 11.96 1.47 4.08
CA ALA A 43 11.65 1.30 5.49
C ALA A 43 12.83 0.66 6.25
N ASP A 44 13.42 -0.40 5.71
CA ASP A 44 14.58 -1.07 6.32
C ASP A 44 15.79 -0.14 6.49
N TRP A 45 16.06 0.70 5.48
CA TRP A 45 17.11 1.71 5.55
C TRP A 45 16.89 2.67 6.73
N ARG A 46 15.66 3.16 6.91
CA ARG A 46 15.29 4.03 8.04
C ARG A 46 15.33 3.31 9.39
N LEU A 47 15.09 2.01 9.39
CA LEU A 47 15.15 1.15 10.56
C LEU A 47 16.55 0.58 10.82
N CYS A 48 17.58 1.11 10.16
CA CYS A 48 18.98 0.68 10.29
C CYS A 48 19.14 -0.84 10.13
N GLY A 49 18.56 -1.40 9.05
CA GLY A 49 18.66 -2.83 8.72
C GLY A 49 17.86 -3.74 9.65
N GLY A 50 16.88 -3.20 10.38
CA GLY A 50 16.08 -3.98 11.34
C GLY A 50 15.22 -5.08 10.71
N LEU A 51 14.75 -4.89 9.47
CA LEU A 51 14.03 -5.91 8.71
C LEU A 51 15.01 -6.92 8.11
N SER A 52 16.13 -6.46 7.55
CA SER A 52 17.18 -7.34 7.02
C SER A 52 17.74 -8.28 8.10
N ARG A 53 18.02 -7.78 9.30
CA ARG A 53 18.46 -8.64 10.42
C ARG A 53 17.44 -9.70 10.81
N ARG A 54 16.15 -9.37 10.77
CA ARG A 54 15.07 -10.34 11.06
C ARG A 54 15.00 -11.42 9.98
N ILE A 55 15.15 -11.02 8.73
CA ILE A 55 15.27 -11.95 7.61
C ILE A 55 16.48 -12.89 7.78
N GLU A 56 17.65 -12.34 8.09
CA GLU A 56 18.88 -13.11 8.31
C GLU A 56 18.75 -14.09 9.49
N SER A 57 18.05 -13.70 10.55
CA SER A 57 17.76 -14.57 11.70
C SER A 57 16.68 -15.62 11.45
N GLY A 58 15.93 -15.54 10.35
CA GLY A 58 14.81 -16.41 10.03
C GLY A 58 13.45 -16.01 10.64
N ASP A 59 13.40 -14.89 11.39
CA ASP A 59 12.16 -14.31 11.93
C ASP A 59 11.20 -13.82 10.84
N LEU A 60 11.72 -13.49 9.66
CA LEU A 60 10.95 -13.09 8.49
C LEU A 60 11.37 -13.90 7.27
N SER A 61 10.39 -14.43 6.54
CA SER A 61 10.63 -15.36 5.43
C SER A 61 10.08 -14.87 4.09
N GLY A 62 9.16 -13.92 4.08
CA GLY A 62 8.47 -13.41 2.88
C GLY A 62 7.38 -14.33 2.35
N LYS A 63 6.98 -15.34 3.12
CA LYS A 63 5.92 -16.30 2.74
C LYS A 63 4.53 -15.63 2.77
N SER A 64 3.65 -16.04 1.86
CA SER A 64 2.26 -15.53 1.86
C SER A 64 1.57 -15.83 3.19
N GLY A 65 0.82 -14.85 3.68
CA GLY A 65 0.17 -14.88 5.00
C GLY A 65 1.05 -14.45 6.17
N GLU A 66 2.35 -14.29 5.98
CA GLU A 66 3.25 -13.71 6.98
C GLU A 66 3.00 -12.20 7.11
N ALA A 67 2.97 -11.71 8.35
CA ALA A 67 2.84 -10.28 8.62
C ALA A 67 3.63 -9.88 9.87
N LEU A 68 4.29 -8.73 9.79
CA LEU A 68 4.98 -8.09 10.90
C LEU A 68 4.42 -6.69 11.10
N LEU A 69 3.98 -6.39 12.32
CA LEU A 69 3.59 -5.04 12.74
C LEU A 69 4.62 -4.52 13.74
N ILE A 70 5.26 -3.39 13.44
CA ILE A 70 6.23 -2.75 14.34
C ILE A 70 5.91 -1.26 14.52
N ALA A 71 6.29 -0.73 15.68
CA ALA A 71 6.35 0.71 15.90
C ALA A 71 7.60 1.29 15.22
N CYS A 72 7.43 2.43 14.54
CA CYS A 72 8.50 3.08 13.78
C CYS A 72 9.22 4.19 14.55
N GLY A 73 8.66 4.66 15.67
CA GLY A 73 9.16 5.84 16.36
C GLY A 73 9.22 7.03 15.40
N ARG A 74 10.44 7.58 15.18
CA ARG A 74 10.70 8.67 14.21
C ARG A 74 11.32 8.20 12.90
N ALA A 75 11.48 6.89 12.70
CA ALA A 75 12.13 6.35 11.50
C ALA A 75 11.31 6.61 10.23
N LEU A 76 9.98 6.46 10.34
CA LEU A 76 8.98 6.74 9.30
C LEU A 76 8.03 7.82 9.84
N TRP A 77 7.40 8.57 8.92
CA TRP A 77 6.37 9.55 9.30
C TRP A 77 5.06 8.88 9.77
N SER A 78 4.74 7.71 9.23
CA SER A 78 3.73 6.82 9.81
C SER A 78 4.30 6.14 11.08
N PRO A 79 3.58 6.15 12.22
CA PRO A 79 4.09 5.65 13.50
C PRO A 79 4.19 4.12 13.57
N ARG A 80 3.56 3.41 12.62
CA ARG A 80 3.53 1.94 12.51
C ARG A 80 3.92 1.50 11.11
N LEU A 81 4.57 0.36 10.99
CA LEU A 81 4.82 -0.34 9.72
C LEU A 81 4.19 -1.73 9.79
N LEU A 82 3.31 -2.03 8.84
CA LEU A 82 2.87 -3.38 8.52
C LEU A 82 3.67 -3.88 7.31
N LEU A 83 4.49 -4.90 7.53
CA LEU A 83 5.22 -5.59 6.48
C LEU A 83 4.56 -6.93 6.19
N LEU A 84 4.29 -7.23 4.92
CA LEU A 84 3.67 -8.47 4.47
C LEU A 84 4.64 -9.35 3.68
N GLY A 85 4.57 -10.66 3.91
CA GLY A 85 5.19 -11.64 3.02
C GLY A 85 4.29 -11.90 1.82
N LEU A 86 4.81 -11.72 0.61
CA LEU A 86 4.04 -11.81 -0.65
C LEU A 86 4.10 -13.21 -1.29
N GLY A 87 4.87 -14.14 -0.71
CA GLY A 87 5.06 -15.48 -1.24
C GLY A 87 6.12 -15.54 -2.34
N ASP A 88 5.89 -16.42 -3.31
CA ASP A 88 6.78 -16.62 -4.47
C ASP A 88 6.41 -15.63 -5.58
N ARG A 89 7.41 -14.87 -6.05
CA ARG A 89 7.25 -13.88 -7.12
C ARG A 89 6.75 -14.51 -8.43
N HIS A 90 7.12 -15.75 -8.73
CA HIS A 90 6.80 -16.39 -10.01
C HIS A 90 5.30 -16.70 -10.19
N VAL A 91 4.56 -16.78 -9.09
CA VAL A 91 3.11 -17.05 -9.08
C VAL A 91 2.30 -15.82 -8.67
N PHE A 92 2.93 -14.64 -8.61
CA PHE A 92 2.30 -13.40 -8.20
C PHE A 92 1.61 -12.73 -9.40
N ASP A 93 0.34 -13.09 -9.60
CA ASP A 93 -0.51 -12.62 -10.68
C ASP A 93 -1.43 -11.44 -10.24
N PRO A 94 -2.24 -10.87 -11.15
CA PRO A 94 -3.17 -9.80 -10.78
C PRO A 94 -4.23 -10.21 -9.74
N LEU A 95 -4.59 -11.49 -9.62
CA LEU A 95 -5.51 -11.94 -8.57
C LEU A 95 -4.82 -11.85 -7.20
N ARG A 96 -3.54 -12.25 -7.12
CA ARG A 96 -2.71 -12.07 -5.92
C ARG A 96 -2.53 -10.61 -5.54
N VAL A 97 -2.38 -9.71 -6.51
CA VAL A 97 -2.35 -8.26 -6.24
C VAL A 97 -3.63 -7.81 -5.51
N ALA A 98 -4.80 -8.21 -6.02
CA ALA A 98 -6.07 -7.85 -5.40
C ALA A 98 -6.21 -8.44 -4.00
N ASP A 99 -5.85 -9.72 -3.83
CA ASP A 99 -5.93 -10.43 -2.55
C ASP A 99 -5.00 -9.83 -1.48
N GLU A 100 -3.75 -9.56 -1.81
CA GLU A 100 -2.78 -8.98 -0.87
C GLU A 100 -3.13 -7.53 -0.54
N THR A 101 -3.63 -6.76 -1.51
CA THR A 101 -4.15 -5.40 -1.25
C THR A 101 -5.35 -5.45 -0.32
N ARG A 102 -6.30 -6.37 -0.56
CA ARG A 102 -7.48 -6.56 0.28
C ARG A 102 -7.07 -6.91 1.71
N GLU A 103 -6.19 -7.90 1.86
CA GLU A 103 -5.73 -8.38 3.16
C GLU A 103 -4.96 -7.31 3.93
N ALA A 104 -4.09 -6.55 3.27
CA ALA A 104 -3.36 -5.45 3.87
C ALA A 104 -4.30 -4.38 4.45
N LEU A 105 -5.26 -3.93 3.63
CA LEU A 105 -6.16 -2.84 3.98
C LEU A 105 -7.23 -3.27 5.00
N ASP A 106 -7.67 -4.53 4.99
CA ASP A 106 -8.56 -5.08 6.01
C ASP A 106 -7.84 -5.21 7.36
N ARG A 107 -6.55 -5.61 7.38
CA ARG A 107 -5.73 -5.57 8.61
C ARG A 107 -5.61 -4.15 9.15
N CYS A 108 -5.35 -3.16 8.31
CA CYS A 108 -5.33 -1.75 8.70
C CYS A 108 -6.68 -1.31 9.30
N ARG A 109 -7.80 -1.67 8.67
CA ARG A 109 -9.16 -1.37 9.17
C ARG A 109 -9.41 -2.01 10.54
N LYS A 110 -9.04 -3.28 10.73
CA LYS A 110 -9.15 -4.01 12.01
C LYS A 110 -8.28 -3.40 13.11
N LEU A 111 -7.13 -2.82 12.74
CA LEU A 111 -6.26 -2.04 13.62
C LEU A 111 -6.77 -0.61 13.88
N ARG A 112 -7.97 -0.26 13.38
CA ARG A 112 -8.59 1.08 13.46
C ARG A 112 -7.71 2.18 12.85
N CYS A 113 -6.94 1.85 11.81
CA CYS A 113 -6.21 2.83 11.00
C CYS A 113 -7.16 3.36 9.92
N GLU A 114 -7.31 4.67 9.82
CA GLU A 114 -8.17 5.32 8.81
C GLU A 114 -7.31 5.86 7.65
N ARG A 115 -6.08 6.27 7.95
CA ARG A 115 -5.12 6.82 6.98
C ARG A 115 -3.97 5.85 6.75
N VAL A 116 -3.91 5.25 5.57
CA VAL A 116 -2.93 4.20 5.22
C VAL A 116 -1.97 4.71 4.16
N ALA A 117 -0.67 4.63 4.42
CA ALA A 117 0.36 4.81 3.40
C ALA A 117 0.75 3.45 2.81
N LEU A 118 0.70 3.30 1.48
CA LEU A 118 0.92 2.02 0.81
C LEU A 118 1.98 2.16 -0.28
N ALA A 119 3.04 1.35 -0.17
CA ALA A 119 3.87 1.04 -1.32
C ALA A 119 3.18 -0.06 -2.15
N PRO A 120 3.19 0.01 -3.50
CA PRO A 120 2.63 -1.05 -4.34
C PRO A 120 3.17 -2.43 -3.94
N LEU A 121 2.26 -3.36 -3.64
CA LEU A 121 2.61 -4.69 -3.14
C LEU A 121 2.93 -5.61 -4.32
N GLY A 122 4.19 -6.01 -4.42
CA GLY A 122 4.65 -6.96 -5.45
C GLY A 122 4.68 -6.41 -6.88
N ILE A 123 4.28 -5.16 -7.08
CA ILE A 123 4.19 -4.49 -8.38
C ILE A 123 5.37 -3.54 -8.56
N ALA A 124 6.01 -3.59 -9.72
CA ALA A 124 7.00 -2.60 -10.11
C ALA A 124 6.33 -1.23 -10.29
N ALA A 125 7.02 -0.15 -9.92
CA ALA A 125 6.37 1.16 -9.81
C ALA A 125 5.85 1.71 -11.15
N ASP A 126 6.50 1.34 -12.26
CA ASP A 126 6.13 1.59 -13.66
C ASP A 126 5.05 0.64 -14.20
N ASP A 127 4.63 -0.34 -13.40
CA ASP A 127 3.64 -1.35 -13.76
C ASP A 127 2.33 -1.24 -12.97
N VAL A 128 2.25 -0.24 -12.08
CA VAL A 128 1.04 0.09 -11.32
C VAL A 128 -0.18 0.36 -12.23
N PRO A 129 -0.07 1.10 -13.36
CA PRO A 129 -1.21 1.31 -14.25
C PRO A 129 -1.81 0.01 -14.79
N ARG A 130 -0.99 -1.01 -15.08
CA ARG A 130 -1.47 -2.31 -15.59
C ARG A 130 -2.25 -3.10 -14.54
N HIS A 131 -1.99 -2.84 -13.27
CA HIS A 131 -2.60 -3.51 -12.12
C HIS A 131 -3.73 -2.72 -11.46
N ALA A 132 -4.12 -1.56 -12.03
CA ALA A 132 -5.13 -0.67 -11.44
C ALA A 132 -6.45 -1.39 -11.14
N ALA A 133 -6.93 -2.26 -12.04
CA ALA A 133 -8.17 -3.03 -11.82
C ALA A 133 -8.08 -3.95 -10.59
N ALA A 134 -6.96 -4.65 -10.41
CA ALA A 134 -6.74 -5.52 -9.26
C ALA A 134 -6.63 -4.71 -7.95
N LEU A 135 -5.92 -3.58 -7.98
CA LEU A 135 -5.79 -2.68 -6.84
C LEU A 135 -7.14 -2.09 -6.43
N VAL A 136 -7.94 -1.60 -7.39
CA VAL A 136 -9.29 -1.08 -7.13
C VAL A 136 -10.20 -2.16 -6.53
N ALA A 137 -10.16 -3.38 -7.07
CA ALA A 137 -10.92 -4.50 -6.52
C ALA A 137 -10.53 -4.80 -5.07
N GLY A 138 -9.23 -4.88 -4.78
CA GLY A 138 -8.71 -5.12 -3.43
C GLY A 138 -9.08 -4.00 -2.43
N ILE A 139 -8.96 -2.74 -2.84
CA ILE A 139 -9.35 -1.58 -2.02
C ILE A 139 -10.83 -1.64 -1.66
N ARG A 140 -11.70 -1.82 -2.66
CA ARG A 140 -13.14 -1.86 -2.45
C ARG A 140 -13.53 -3.03 -1.55
N ASP A 141 -12.95 -4.21 -1.78
CA ASP A 141 -13.30 -5.40 -1.01
C ASP A 141 -12.84 -5.29 0.45
N ALA A 142 -11.70 -4.65 0.71
CA ALA A 142 -11.23 -4.42 2.08
C ALA A 142 -12.12 -3.45 2.88
N TRP A 143 -12.63 -2.41 2.20
CA TRP A 143 -13.30 -1.28 2.86
C TRP A 143 -14.80 -1.20 2.58
N ARG A 144 -15.37 -2.23 1.96
CA ARG A 144 -16.82 -2.37 1.73
C ARG A 144 -17.65 -2.19 2.99
N ASP A 145 -17.17 -2.77 4.10
CA ASP A 145 -17.80 -2.71 5.42
C ASP A 145 -17.06 -1.74 6.36
N ALA A 146 -16.39 -0.73 5.80
CA ALA A 146 -15.88 0.36 6.62
C ALA A 146 -17.06 1.17 7.18
N GLU A 147 -16.93 1.60 8.44
CA GLU A 147 -17.92 2.45 9.12
C GLU A 147 -17.45 3.91 9.19
N ARG A 148 -16.20 4.17 8.79
CA ARG A 148 -15.52 5.46 8.89
C ARG A 148 -14.85 5.80 7.56
N PRO A 149 -14.75 7.07 7.18
CA PRO A 149 -14.00 7.49 6.00
C PRO A 149 -12.57 6.93 6.01
N MET A 150 -12.12 6.42 4.86
CA MET A 150 -10.79 5.82 4.72
C MET A 150 -9.98 6.62 3.72
N SER A 151 -8.69 6.85 3.99
CA SER A 151 -7.77 7.42 3.02
C SER A 151 -6.59 6.47 2.75
N LEU A 152 -6.27 6.30 1.47
CA LEU A 152 -5.15 5.51 0.99
C LEU A 152 -4.17 6.41 0.26
N HIS A 153 -2.98 6.62 0.82
CA HIS A 153 -1.88 7.28 0.16
C HIS A 153 -1.05 6.23 -0.60
N LEU A 154 -1.27 6.10 -1.91
CA LEU A 154 -0.52 5.18 -2.76
C LEU A 154 0.76 5.85 -3.27
N CYS A 155 1.92 5.30 -2.91
CA CYS A 155 3.21 5.80 -3.37
C CYS A 155 3.43 5.46 -4.85
N VAL A 156 3.58 6.48 -5.69
CA VAL A 156 3.82 6.35 -7.12
C VAL A 156 4.99 7.24 -7.57
N PRO A 157 5.83 6.80 -8.52
CA PRO A 157 6.84 7.68 -9.11
C PRO A 157 6.19 8.88 -9.81
N ARG A 158 6.82 10.05 -9.72
CA ARG A 158 6.32 11.28 -10.36
C ARG A 158 5.97 11.13 -11.86
N PRO A 159 6.76 10.42 -12.69
CA PRO A 159 6.40 10.20 -14.10
C PRO A 159 5.12 9.40 -14.30
N GLU A 160 4.77 8.54 -13.34
CA GLU A 160 3.66 7.59 -13.46
C GLU A 160 2.33 8.15 -12.95
N VAL A 161 2.34 9.27 -12.21
CA VAL A 161 1.14 9.83 -11.56
C VAL A 161 -0.06 9.96 -12.51
N SER A 162 0.13 10.54 -13.68
CA SER A 162 -0.95 10.75 -14.66
C SER A 162 -1.47 9.43 -15.23
N GLY A 163 -0.55 8.48 -15.52
CA GLY A 163 -0.89 7.16 -16.04
C GLY A 163 -1.65 6.32 -15.02
N VAL A 164 -1.17 6.31 -13.77
CA VAL A 164 -1.81 5.63 -12.65
C VAL A 164 -3.17 6.25 -12.37
N ARG A 165 -3.28 7.57 -12.28
CA ARG A 165 -4.56 8.26 -12.05
C ARG A 165 -5.61 7.82 -13.07
N ARG A 166 -5.29 7.93 -14.36
CA ARG A 166 -6.21 7.54 -15.43
C ARG A 166 -6.62 6.07 -15.32
N ALA A 167 -5.65 5.18 -15.10
CA ALA A 167 -5.92 3.75 -14.99
C ALA A 167 -6.82 3.41 -13.80
N PHE A 168 -6.64 4.09 -12.65
CA PHE A 168 -7.50 3.93 -11.48
C PHE A 168 -8.90 4.52 -11.69
N GLU A 169 -9.03 5.69 -12.31
CA GLU A 169 -10.33 6.27 -12.66
C GLU A 169 -11.12 5.38 -13.63
N ASP A 170 -10.45 4.82 -14.64
CA ASP A 170 -11.05 3.89 -15.61
C ASP A 170 -11.46 2.58 -14.93
N ALA A 171 -10.60 2.03 -14.07
CA ALA A 171 -10.88 0.82 -13.30
C ALA A 171 -12.03 1.00 -12.30
N ALA A 172 -12.06 2.13 -11.57
CA ALA A 172 -13.13 2.46 -10.63
C ALA A 172 -14.48 2.58 -11.36
N ARG A 173 -14.50 3.23 -12.53
CA ARG A 173 -15.68 3.35 -13.38
C ARG A 173 -16.16 1.98 -13.86
N ALA A 174 -15.26 1.15 -14.37
CA ALA A 174 -15.58 -0.20 -14.85
C ALA A 174 -16.11 -1.11 -13.73
N ALA A 175 -15.62 -0.91 -12.50
CA ALA A 175 -16.04 -1.66 -11.32
C ALA A 175 -17.33 -1.12 -10.67
N GLY A 176 -17.82 0.06 -11.07
CA GLY A 176 -18.94 0.74 -10.41
C GLY A 176 -18.59 1.28 -9.01
N ALA A 177 -17.31 1.54 -8.73
CA ALA A 177 -16.79 2.00 -7.45
C ALA A 177 -16.89 3.53 -7.32
N GLY A 178 -18.11 4.07 -7.31
CA GLY A 178 -18.36 5.51 -7.23
C GLY A 178 -17.96 6.15 -5.89
N GLU A 179 -17.71 5.33 -4.88
CA GLU A 179 -17.20 5.70 -3.56
C GLU A 179 -15.69 5.99 -3.52
N LEU A 180 -14.95 5.57 -4.55
CA LEU A 180 -13.49 5.72 -4.64
C LEU A 180 -13.15 7.02 -5.38
N ALA A 181 -12.83 8.08 -4.64
CA ALA A 181 -12.34 9.33 -5.21
C ALA A 181 -10.83 9.29 -5.37
N VAL A 182 -10.31 9.47 -6.59
CA VAL A 182 -8.87 9.53 -6.87
C VAL A 182 -8.41 10.98 -6.89
N SER A 183 -7.48 11.35 -6.01
CA SER A 183 -6.87 12.66 -5.93
C SER A 183 -5.35 12.58 -6.08
N VAL A 184 -4.76 13.68 -6.54
CA VAL A 184 -3.32 13.90 -6.49
C VAL A 184 -3.17 15.14 -5.61
N PRO A 185 -2.52 15.06 -4.44
CA PRO A 185 -2.29 16.25 -3.65
C PRO A 185 -1.40 17.19 -4.46
N ASP A 186 -1.67 18.50 -4.36
CA ASP A 186 -0.76 19.52 -4.89
C ASP A 186 0.65 19.17 -4.41
N PRO A 187 1.68 19.21 -5.28
CA PRO A 187 3.03 18.85 -4.89
C PRO A 187 3.35 19.67 -3.64
N ALA A 188 3.50 18.98 -2.51
CA ALA A 188 3.89 19.63 -1.27
C ALA A 188 5.08 20.50 -1.62
N VAL A 189 4.90 21.81 -1.45
CA VAL A 189 6.00 22.76 -1.55
C VAL A 189 7.01 22.23 -0.56
N ASP A 190 8.10 21.64 -1.06
CA ASP A 190 9.24 21.23 -0.27
C ASP A 190 9.66 22.47 0.51
N SER A 191 9.15 22.59 1.73
CA SER A 191 9.54 23.64 2.64
C SER A 191 10.93 23.23 3.13
N PRO A 192 11.93 24.11 2.98
CA PRO A 192 13.34 23.77 3.04
C PRO A 192 13.79 23.17 4.37
#